data_AF-A0A3C1G8Z0-F1
#
_entry.id   AF-A0A3C1G8Z0-F1
#
_cell.length_a   1.000
_cell.length_b   1.000
_cell.length_c   1.000
_cell.angle_alpha   90.00
_cell.angle_beta   90.00
_cell.angle_gamma   90.00
#
_symmetry.space_group_name_H-M   'P 1'
#
loop_
_entity.id
_entity.type
_entity.pdbx_description
1 polymer ?
#
loop_
_entity_poly.entity_id
_entity_poly.type
_entity_poly.pdbx_seq_one_letter_code
_entity_poly.pdbx_strand_id
1 'polypeptide(L)' 'MDRHVRAVDRVDCSLREYLGDGVYAAHDGFGIWLTAENGVAATDAIYLEPEVLAALTRFAGKAPRG' A
#
# COMPACT_ATOMS: atom_id res chain seq x y z
N MET A 1 34.69 2.55 13.50
CA MET A 1 34.12 2.95 14.82
C MET A 1 32.63 3.23 14.68
N ASP A 2 31.93 2.28 14.06
CA ASP A 2 30.76 1.57 14.61
C ASP A 2 29.84 2.34 15.56
N ARG A 3 28.65 2.69 15.03
CA ARG A 3 27.39 2.32 15.68
C ARG A 3 26.37 1.85 14.65
N HIS A 4 26.17 0.54 14.62
CA HIS A 4 24.95 -0.13 14.20
C HIS A 4 23.72 0.59 14.77
N VAL A 5 22.91 1.23 13.92
CA VAL A 5 21.52 1.53 14.26
C VAL A 5 20.67 0.40 13.71
N ARG A 6 19.95 -0.25 14.63
CA ARG A 6 19.21 -1.50 14.40
C ARG A 6 18.03 -1.25 13.47
N ALA A 7 17.93 -2.07 12.42
CA ALA A 7 16.66 -2.34 11.77
C ALA A 7 15.75 -3.04 12.79
N VAL A 8 14.69 -2.37 13.22
CA VAL A 8 13.31 -2.88 13.46
C VAL A 8 12.47 -1.76 14.10
N ASP A 9 11.21 -1.67 13.70
CA ASP A 9 10.11 -1.03 14.44
C ASP A 9 9.83 0.48 14.25
N ARG A 10 9.29 0.85 13.09
CA ARG A 10 8.37 1.99 12.99
C ARG A 10 7.38 1.78 11.84
N VAL A 11 6.28 1.09 12.13
CA VAL A 11 5.07 1.13 11.30
C VAL A 11 4.54 2.56 11.40
N ASP A 12 4.76 3.35 10.34
CA ASP A 12 4.20 4.68 10.24
C ASP A 12 2.77 4.56 9.67
N CYS A 13 1.77 4.51 10.55
CA CYS A 13 0.35 4.50 10.18
C CYS A 13 -0.12 5.81 9.52
N SER A 14 0.78 6.73 9.10
CA SER A 14 0.46 8.04 8.54
C SER A 14 0.89 8.24 7.08
N LEU A 15 1.54 7.26 6.44
CA LEU A 15 1.96 7.37 5.04
C LEU A 15 0.89 6.82 4.08
N ARG A 16 -0.20 7.58 3.88
CA ARG A 16 -1.06 7.39 2.71
C ARG A 16 -0.30 7.89 1.47
N GLU A 17 0.18 6.97 0.66
CA GLU A 17 0.85 7.25 -0.60
C GLU A 17 -0.18 7.36 -1.73
N TYR A 18 -0.07 8.42 -2.55
CA TYR A 18 -0.92 8.59 -3.72
C TYR A 18 -0.38 7.76 -4.90
N LEU A 19 -1.18 6.83 -5.40
CA LEU A 19 -0.83 5.92 -6.49
C LEU A 19 -1.23 6.46 -7.88
N GLY A 20 -2.00 7.55 -7.93
CA GLY A 20 -2.60 8.05 -9.17
C GLY A 20 -4.09 7.73 -9.27
N ASP A 21 -4.80 8.41 -10.18
CA ASP A 21 -6.23 8.18 -10.47
C ASP A 21 -7.17 8.28 -9.25
N GLY A 22 -6.84 9.17 -8.29
CA GLY A 22 -7.62 9.28 -7.05
C GLY A 22 -7.41 8.10 -6.07
N VAL A 23 -6.42 7.24 -6.31
CA VAL A 23 -6.14 6.06 -5.50
C VAL A 23 -5.01 6.34 -4.51
N TYR A 24 -5.20 5.93 -3.26
CA TYR A 24 -4.23 6.06 -2.18
C TYR A 24 -4.02 4.72 -1.50
N ALA A 25 -2.79 4.45 -1.05
CA ALA A 25 -2.43 3.25 -0.31
C ALA A 25 -1.74 3.59 1.02
N ALA A 26 -2.08 2.88 2.08
CA ALA A 26 -1.40 2.96 3.37
C ALA A 26 -1.05 1.56 3.85
N HIS A 27 0.17 1.36 4.34
CA HIS A 27 0.62 0.07 4.86
C HIS A 27 0.59 0.09 6.39
N ASP A 28 -0.19 -0.82 6.99
CA ASP A 28 -0.36 -0.91 8.45
C ASP A 28 0.65 -1.91 9.08
N GLY A 29 1.64 -2.37 8.33
CA GLY A 29 2.63 -3.36 8.78
C GLY A 29 2.18 -4.82 8.59
N PHE A 30 0.87 -5.08 8.53
CA PHE A 30 0.32 -6.39 8.18
C PHE A 30 -0.22 -6.44 6.74
N GLY A 31 -0.96 -5.41 6.32
CA GLY A 31 -1.60 -5.33 5.02
C GLY A 31 -1.67 -3.90 4.49
N ILE A 32 -2.24 -3.73 3.30
CA ILE A 32 -2.36 -2.43 2.63
C ILE A 32 -3.83 -2.00 2.63
N TRP A 33 -4.11 -0.83 3.18
CA TRP A 33 -5.36 -0.12 2.97
C TRP A 33 -5.29 0.65 1.66
N LEU A 34 -6.15 0.31 0.71
CA LEU A 34 -6.36 1.05 -0.52
C LEU A 34 -7.65 1.85 -0.42
N THR A 35 -7.58 3.15 -0.66
CA THR A 35 -8.76 4.01 -0.71
C THR A 35 -8.84 4.69 -2.06
N ALA A 36 -10.02 4.66 -2.66
CA ALA A 36 -10.33 5.46 -3.85
C ALA A 36 -11.10 6.71 -3.41
N GLU A 37 -10.61 7.87 -3.83
CA GLU A 37 -11.17 9.17 -3.48
C GLU A 37 -11.60 9.93 -4.73
N ASN A 38 -12.78 10.55 -4.67
CA ASN A 38 -13.32 11.37 -5.76
C ASN A 38 -12.91 12.86 -5.66
N GLY A 39 -11.87 13.16 -4.87
CA GLY A 39 -11.41 14.53 -4.59
C GLY A 39 -12.18 15.27 -3.50
N VAL A 40 -13.26 14.70 -2.96
CA VAL A 40 -14.03 15.26 -1.82
C VAL A 40 -13.98 14.34 -0.61
N ALA A 41 -14.11 13.02 -0.82
CA ALA A 41 -14.00 12.01 0.21
C ALA A 41 -13.53 10.67 -0.37
N ALA A 42 -13.07 9.78 0.51
CA ALA A 42 -12.92 8.37 0.18
C ALA A 42 -14.29 7.76 -0.10
N THR A 43 -14.50 7.33 -1.34
CA THR A 43 -15.73 6.67 -1.79
C THR A 43 -15.67 5.17 -1.57
N ASP A 44 -14.48 4.58 -1.63
CA ASP A 44 -14.29 3.15 -1.46
C ASP A 44 -12.98 2.86 -0.71
N ALA A 45 -12.97 1.79 0.08
CA ALA A 45 -11.83 1.37 0.88
C ALA A 45 -11.73 -0.16 0.86
N ILE A 46 -10.58 -0.66 0.41
CA ILE A 46 -10.28 -2.08 0.27
C ILE A 46 -9.07 -2.39 1.14
N TYR A 47 -9.17 -3.39 2.00
CA TYR A 47 -8.02 -3.91 2.74
C TYR A 47 -7.41 -5.08 1.97
N LEU A 48 -6.17 -4.91 1.52
CA LEU A 48 -5.38 -5.96 0.92
C LEU A 48 -4.59 -6.67 2.01
N GLU A 49 -5.08 -7.85 2.38
CA GLU A 49 -4.31 -8.81 3.15
C GLU A 49 -3.13 -9.36 2.31
N PRO A 50 -2.08 -9.90 2.95
CA PRO A 50 -0.89 -10.42 2.26
C PRO A 50 -1.20 -11.40 1.12
N GLU A 51 -2.20 -12.27 1.31
CA GLU A 51 -2.63 -13.24 0.32
C GLU A 51 -3.30 -12.59 -0.90
N VAL A 52 -4.11 -11.56 -0.67
CA VAL A 52 -4.80 -10.80 -1.73
C VAL A 52 -3.78 -9.97 -2.50
N LEU A 53 -2.82 -9.34 -1.81
CA LEU A 53 -1.72 -8.63 -2.45
C LEU A 53 -0.90 -9.55 -3.34
N ALA A 54 -0.56 -10.76 -2.87
CA ALA A 54 0.17 -11.75 -3.67
C ALA A 54 -0.61 -12.17 -4.94
N ALA A 55 -1.94 -12.31 -4.84
CA ALA A 55 -2.80 -12.59 -5.98
C ALA A 55 -2.84 -11.40 -6.96
N LEU A 56 -2.95 -10.17 -6.45
CA LEU A 56 -2.93 -8.96 -7.25
C LEU A 56 -1.61 -8.77 -8.00
N THR A 57 -0.47 -9.00 -7.34
CA THR A 57 0.86 -8.96 -7.99
C THR A 57 0.97 -10.00 -9.11
N ARG A 58 0.46 -11.22 -8.88
CA ARG A 58 0.40 -12.26 -9.93
C ARG A 58 -0.49 -11.85 -11.09
N PHE A 59 -1.61 -11.17 -10.83
CA PHE A 59 -2.49 -10.64 -11.86
C PHE A 59 -1.82 -9.51 -12.65
N ALA A 60 -1.17 -8.57 -11.97
CA ALA A 60 -0.43 -7.46 -12.59
C ALA A 60 0.68 -7.97 -13.52
N GLY A 61 1.35 -9.09 -13.19
CA GLY A 61 2.33 -9.73 -14.07
C GLY A 61 1.77 -10.27 -15.40
N LYS A 62 0.45 -10.42 -15.53
CA LYS A 62 -0.22 -10.82 -16.78
C LYS A 62 -0.61 -9.62 -17.66
N ALA A 63 -0.64 -8.42 -17.09
CA ALA A 63 -0.92 -7.22 -17.87
C ALA A 63 0.26 -6.96 -18.84
N PRO A 64 0.01 -6.51 -20.07
CA PRO A 64 1.08 -6.08 -20.95
C PRO A 64 1.84 -4.94 -20.25
N ARG A 65 3.15 -5.12 -20.07
CA ARG A 65 4.02 -4.02 -19.65
C ARG A 65 4.03 -3.03 -20.83
N GLY A 66 3.34 -1.91 -20.65
CA GLY A 66 3.37 -0.77 -21.59
C GLY A 66 4.77 -0.18 -21.69
#